data_AF-A0A521CXN6-F1
#
_entry.id   AF-A0A521CXN6-F1
#
_cell.length_a   1.000
_cell.length_b   1.000
_cell.length_c   1.000
_cell.angle_alpha   90.00
_cell.angle_beta   90.00
_cell.angle_gamma   90.00
#
_symmetry.space_group_name_H-M   'P 1'
#
loop_
_entity.id
_entity.type
_entity.pdbx_description
1 polymer ?
#
loop_
_entity_poly.entity_id
_entity_poly.type
_entity_poly.pdbx_seq_one_letter_code
_entity_poly.pdbx_strand_id
1 'polypeptide(L)' 'MTRRVEDRFAGLPDGFSRADLILACMPLLFLAGYGAGALAFDGRPAATAIAAAACAPLMLEGLFVNPPEGG' A
#
# COMPACT_ATOMS: atom_id res chain seq x y z
N MET A 1 -16.19 20.24 -8.76
CA MET A 1 -15.93 19.00 -8.00
C MET A 1 -14.47 18.88 -7.54
N THR A 2 -13.65 19.93 -7.72
CA THR A 2 -12.22 20.01 -7.37
C THR A 2 -11.98 20.52 -5.93
N ARG A 3 -12.80 21.47 -5.47
CA ARG A 3 -12.71 22.11 -4.15
C ARG A 3 -12.67 21.14 -2.94
N ARG A 4 -13.41 20.03 -3.03
CA ARG A 4 -13.50 19.02 -1.94
C ARG A 4 -12.23 18.19 -1.78
N VAL A 5 -11.46 18.08 -2.85
CA VAL A 5 -10.19 17.35 -2.89
C VAL A 5 -9.12 18.23 -2.25
N GLU A 6 -9.03 19.48 -2.68
CA GLU A 6 -8.13 20.51 -2.13
C GLU A 6 -8.32 20.71 -0.61
N ASP A 7 -9.56 20.76 -0.11
CA ASP A 7 -9.85 20.86 1.34
C ASP A 7 -9.40 19.62 2.15
N ARG A 8 -9.39 18.41 1.54
CA ARG A 8 -8.85 17.23 2.23
C ARG A 8 -7.32 17.26 2.32
N PHE A 9 -6.67 17.87 1.34
CA PHE A 9 -5.21 17.99 1.31
C PHE A 9 -4.69 19.18 2.12
N ALA A 10 -5.52 20.19 2.38
CA ALA A 10 -5.19 21.34 3.23
C ALA A 10 -4.95 20.99 4.72
N GLY A 11 -5.30 19.77 5.15
CA GLY A 11 -5.02 19.24 6.49
C GLY A 11 -3.95 18.15 6.51
N LEU A 12 -3.30 17.83 5.37
CA LEU A 12 -2.12 16.97 5.40
C LEU A 12 -1.02 17.76 6.13
N PRO A 13 -0.45 17.23 7.22
CA PRO A 13 0.73 17.86 7.80
C PRO A 13 1.81 17.98 6.72
N ASP A 14 2.55 19.09 6.70
CA ASP A 14 3.67 19.38 5.78
C ASP A 14 4.77 18.29 5.72
N GLY A 15 4.64 17.21 6.50
CA GLY A 15 5.49 16.03 6.50
C GLY A 15 4.69 14.75 6.34
N PHE A 16 4.17 14.48 5.15
CA PHE A 16 3.75 13.11 4.81
C PHE A 16 5.00 12.24 4.81
N SER A 17 5.18 11.43 5.85
CA SER A 17 6.37 10.60 5.95
C SER A 17 6.29 9.47 4.93
N ARG A 18 7.46 9.03 4.49
CA ARG A 18 7.62 7.82 3.67
C ARG A 18 6.87 6.61 4.27
N ALA A 19 6.89 6.49 5.61
CA ALA A 19 6.18 5.44 6.33
C ALA A 19 4.65 5.54 6.14
N ASP A 20 4.09 6.75 6.18
CA ASP A 20 2.65 6.98 6.00
C ASP A 20 2.20 6.61 4.59
N LEU A 21 3.03 6.91 3.58
CA LEU A 21 2.78 6.52 2.20
C LEU A 21 2.81 5.00 2.02
N ILE A 22 3.82 4.32 2.59
CA ILE A 22 3.89 2.85 2.56
C ILE A 22 2.66 2.24 3.21
N LEU A 23 2.28 2.75 4.39
CA LEU A 23 1.11 2.28 5.13
C LEU A 23 -0.19 2.47 4.33
N ALA A 24 -0.33 3.58 3.61
CA ALA A 24 -1.47 3.84 2.73
C ALA A 24 -1.48 2.95 1.46
N CYS A 25 -0.30 2.67 0.88
CA CYS A 25 -0.17 1.84 -0.30
C CYS A 25 -0.44 0.35 -0.04
N MET A 26 -0.12 -0.13 1.16
CA MET A 26 -0.27 -1.54 1.55
C MET A 26 -1.68 -2.11 1.33
N PRO A 27 -2.77 -1.50 1.86
CA PRO A 27 -4.13 -2.00 1.63
C PRO A 27 -4.55 -1.87 0.16
N LEU A 28 -4.07 -0.87 -0.56
CA LEU A 28 -4.39 -0.67 -1.98
C LEU A 28 -3.76 -1.78 -2.84
N LEU A 29 -2.49 -2.11 -2.61
CA LEU A 29 -1.79 -3.20 -3.30
C LEU A 29 -2.41 -4.55 -2.96
N PHE A 30 -2.77 -4.77 -1.69
CA PHE A 30 -3.45 -5.99 -1.29
C PHE A 30 -4.80 -6.13 -1.99
N LEU A 31 -5.62 -5.07 -1.99
CA LEU A 31 -6.93 -5.08 -2.65
C LEU A 31 -6.81 -5.31 -4.16
N ALA A 32 -5.88 -4.62 -4.81
CA ALA A 32 -5.62 -4.78 -6.23
C ALA A 32 -5.11 -6.20 -6.57
N GLY A 33 -4.15 -6.71 -5.81
CA GLY A 33 -3.59 -8.05 -6.00
C GLY A 33 -4.61 -9.15 -5.72
N TYR A 34 -5.43 -9.00 -4.68
CA TYR A 34 -6.51 -9.94 -4.38
C TYR A 34 -7.58 -9.91 -5.49
N GLY A 35 -7.97 -8.72 -5.96
CA GLY A 35 -8.91 -8.57 -7.06
C GLY A 35 -8.41 -9.23 -8.34
N ALA A 36 -7.16 -8.94 -8.74
CA ALA A 36 -6.53 -9.56 -9.90
C ALA A 36 -6.44 -11.09 -9.74
N GLY A 37 -6.05 -11.58 -8.57
CA GLY A 37 -5.97 -13.01 -8.29
C GLY A 37 -7.33 -13.70 -8.24
N ALA A 38 -8.37 -13.04 -7.72
CA ALA A 38 -9.73 -13.57 -7.72
C ALA A 38 -10.34 -13.62 -9.12
N LEU A 39 -9.97 -12.69 -10.00
CA LEU A 39 -10.39 -12.70 -11.41
C LEU A 39 -9.66 -13.75 -12.24
N ALA A 40 -8.38 -14.01 -11.92
CA ALA A 40 -7.55 -14.95 -12.67
C ALA A 40 -7.63 -16.41 -12.16
N PHE A 41 -8.01 -16.61 -10.89
CA PHE A 41 -8.01 -17.92 -10.24
C PHE A 41 -9.30 -18.15 -9.46
N ASP A 42 -9.86 -19.35 -9.57
CA ASP A 42 -11.08 -19.77 -8.84
C ASP A 42 -10.82 -20.13 -7.36
N GLY A 43 -9.68 -19.70 -6.82
CA GLY A 43 -9.17 -20.12 -5.52
C GLY A 43 -8.82 -18.93 -4.63
N ARG A 44 -9.52 -18.83 -3.51
CA ARG A 44 -9.20 -17.87 -2.44
C ARG A 44 -7.74 -17.91 -1.96
N PRO A 45 -7.06 -19.08 -1.84
CA PRO A 45 -5.64 -19.09 -1.48
C PRO A 45 -4.74 -18.48 -2.56
N ALA A 46 -5.05 -18.70 -3.85
CA ALA A 46 -4.27 -18.11 -4.95
C ALA A 46 -4.41 -16.59 -4.98
N ALA A 47 -5.62 -16.07 -4.82
CA ALA A 47 -5.86 -14.62 -4.73
C ALA A 47 -5.12 -13.97 -3.55
N THR A 48 -5.13 -14.64 -2.39
CA THR A 48 -4.43 -14.16 -1.19
C THR A 48 -2.91 -14.19 -1.38
N ALA A 49 -2.37 -15.23 -2.02
CA ALA A 49 -0.95 -15.33 -2.32
C ALA A 49 -0.47 -14.20 -3.24
N ILE A 50 -1.27 -13.84 -4.25
CA ILE A 50 -0.95 -12.74 -5.18
C ILE A 50 -0.99 -11.39 -4.46
N ALA A 51 -2.02 -11.17 -3.65
CA ALA A 51 -2.14 -9.96 -2.82
C ALA A 51 -0.93 -9.79 -1.89
N ALA A 52 -0.53 -10.87 -1.20
CA ALA A 52 0.63 -10.87 -0.32
C ALA A 52 1.93 -10.63 -1.09
N ALA A 53 2.12 -11.28 -2.25
CA ALA A 53 3.27 -11.10 -3.11
C ALA A 53 3.37 -9.66 -3.64
N ALA A 54 2.25 -9.02 -3.97
CA ALA A 54 2.22 -7.62 -4.40
C ALA A 54 2.65 -6.63 -3.30
N CYS A 55 2.43 -6.98 -2.03
CA CYS A 55 2.84 -6.16 -0.88
C CYS A 55 4.31 -6.38 -0.47
N ALA A 56 4.90 -7.53 -0.80
CA ALA A 56 6.25 -7.91 -0.39
C ALA A 56 7.35 -6.88 -0.78
N PRO A 57 7.34 -6.26 -1.99
CA PRO A 57 8.33 -5.26 -2.35
C PRO A 57 8.41 -4.08 -1.37
N LEU A 58 7.27 -3.59 -0.86
CA LEU A 58 7.25 -2.49 0.10
C LEU A 58 7.87 -2.89 1.44
N MET A 59 7.64 -4.13 1.90
CA MET A 59 8.27 -4.64 3.12
C MET A 59 9.76 -4.83 2.96
N LEU A 60 10.20 -5.44 1.85
CA LEU A 60 11.62 -5.65 1.56
C LEU A 60 12.37 -4.33 1.46
N GLU A 61 11.76 -3.35 0.79
CA GLU A 61 12.33 -2.03 0.66
C GLU A 61 12.48 -1.35 2.04
N GLY A 62 11.43 -1.38 2.87
CA GLY A 62 11.47 -0.82 4.22
C GLY A 62 12.40 -1.57 5.19
N LEU A 63 12.72 -2.83 4.92
CA LEU A 63 13.61 -3.64 5.78
C LEU A 63 15.08 -3.52 5.39
N PHE A 64 15.38 -3.42 4.09
CA PHE A 64 16.75 -3.51 3.57
C PHE A 64 17.29 -2.23 2.94
N VAL A 65 16.44 -1.38 2.36
CA VAL A 65 16.87 -0.18 1.62
C VAL A 65 16.73 1.06 2.48
N ASN A 66 15.59 1.21 3.15
CA ASN A 66 15.32 2.32 4.07
C ASN A 66 14.86 1.76 5.41
N PRO A 67 15.74 1.05 6.14
CA PRO A 67 15.43 0.53 7.46
C PRO A 67 15.02 1.66 8.42
N PRO A 68 14.13 1.41 9.38
CA PRO A 68 13.83 2.40 10.41
C PRO A 68 15.13 2.71 11.17
N GLU A 69 15.55 3.96 11.12
CA GLU A 69 16.64 4.43 11.98
C GLU A 69 16.14 4.38 13.43
N GLY A 70 16.90 3.73 14.31
CA GLY A 70 16.50 3.50 15.70
C GLY A 70 16.04 4.79 16.39
N GLY A 71 14.91 4.72 17.09
CA GLY A 71 14.38 5.80 17.91
C GLY A 71 15.11 5.96 19.25
#